data_AF-W2SIR1-F1
#
_entry.id   AF-W2SIR1-F1
#
_cell.length_a   1.000
_cell.length_b   1.000
_cell.length_c   1.000
_cell.angle_alpha   90.00
_cell.angle_beta   90.00
_cell.angle_gamma   90.00
#
_symmetry.space_group_name_H-M   'P 1'
#
loop_
_entity.id
_entity.type
_entity.pdbx_description
1 polymer ?
#
loop_
_entity_poly.entity_id
_entity_poly.type
_entity_poly.pdbx_seq_one_letter_code
_entity_poly.pdbx_strand_id
1 'polypeptide(L)'
;MYDKVTKKGKVELGVRAVGTTSASEAAEDGVGVNSRSLVSVVLVLFLLMFVVHATYVTSNAYSHPSVVLQSSNSHGDRIIMDDFREAYHWLRENTADDARIMSWWDYGYQIAGMANRTTLVDNNTWNNSHIALVGKAMSSNESAAYEIMRELDVDYVLVIFGGVIGYSGDDINKFLWMVRIAEGEHPKEIKEANYFTESGEYSVGAQASDIMLNCLMYKMSYYRFAEVRMGYNQDGFDRTRGYVIGKKHITLEHIEEAYTSENWLVRIYKVKKPENRPTIKKNERQVRVDTKKVTKGKNKRGVLRNRPVVVKGTKLSA
;
A
#
# COMPACT_ATOMS: atom_id res chain seq x y z
N MET A 1 -3.32 17.74 -68.57
CA MET A 1 -4.43 18.72 -68.60
C MET A 1 -3.84 20.03 -68.09
N TYR A 2 -3.26 20.85 -68.99
CA TYR A 2 -3.88 22.09 -69.52
C TYR A 2 -4.45 22.95 -68.37
N ASP A 3 -3.83 24.09 -68.04
CA ASP A 3 -4.03 25.28 -68.87
C ASP A 3 -2.83 26.25 -68.99
N LYS A 4 -2.76 26.90 -70.16
CA LYS A 4 -1.77 27.92 -70.55
C LYS A 4 -2.35 29.31 -70.32
N VAL A 5 -1.54 30.29 -69.91
CA VAL A 5 -1.58 31.62 -70.52
C VAL A 5 -0.16 32.22 -70.63
N THR A 6 0.32 32.29 -71.87
CA THR A 6 1.39 33.16 -72.37
C THR A 6 0.91 34.59 -72.55
N LYS A 7 1.72 35.61 -72.21
CA LYS A 7 2.15 36.64 -73.18
C LYS A 7 3.22 37.60 -72.63
N LYS A 8 4.17 37.89 -73.54
CA LYS A 8 5.28 38.84 -73.48
C LYS A 8 4.81 40.29 -73.48
N GLY A 9 5.57 41.16 -72.79
CA GLY A 9 5.72 42.59 -73.06
C GLY A 9 7.22 42.93 -72.99
N LYS A 10 7.70 43.81 -73.87
CA LYS A 10 9.09 43.92 -74.34
C LYS A 10 9.54 45.38 -74.18
N VAL A 11 10.85 45.59 -73.91
CA VAL A 11 11.68 46.82 -74.12
C VAL A 11 11.37 47.99 -73.13
N GLU A 12 12.30 48.74 -72.52
CA GLU A 12 13.52 49.38 -73.01
C GLU A 12 14.62 49.60 -71.95
N LEU A 13 15.86 49.49 -72.43
CA LEU A 13 17.09 50.01 -71.83
C LEU A 13 17.20 51.50 -72.15
N GLY A 14 17.26 52.35 -71.13
CA GLY A 14 17.63 53.77 -71.21
C GLY A 14 18.77 54.06 -70.25
N VAL A 15 19.94 54.42 -70.78
CA VAL A 15 21.15 54.80 -70.05
C VAL A 15 21.33 56.32 -70.10
N ARG A 16 21.93 56.89 -69.03
CA ARG A 16 22.47 58.27 -68.79
C ARG A 16 21.58 59.14 -67.89
N ALA A 17 22.07 59.95 -66.96
CA ALA A 17 23.39 60.17 -66.34
C ALA A 17 23.20 61.11 -65.13
N VAL A 18 23.99 60.89 -64.07
CA VAL A 18 24.58 61.82 -63.08
C VAL A 18 23.76 63.03 -62.58
N GLY A 19 23.49 63.03 -61.27
CA GLY A 19 23.13 64.22 -60.47
C GLY A 19 23.28 63.94 -58.97
N THR A 20 24.06 64.77 -58.29
CA THR A 20 24.67 64.60 -56.97
C THR A 20 23.72 64.77 -55.77
N THR A 21 24.14 64.18 -54.63
CA THR A 21 23.87 64.55 -53.22
C THR A 21 22.45 64.40 -52.64
N SER A 22 22.29 63.40 -51.77
CA SER A 22 22.05 63.63 -50.34
C SER A 22 22.20 62.33 -49.54
N ALA A 23 22.94 62.43 -48.45
CA ALA A 23 23.05 61.40 -47.44
C ALA A 23 21.67 61.18 -46.79
N SER A 24 21.25 59.92 -46.70
CA SER A 24 20.43 59.44 -45.60
C SER A 24 20.77 57.98 -45.37
N GLU A 25 21.70 57.78 -44.44
CA GLU A 25 21.80 56.65 -43.52
C GLU A 25 21.05 55.38 -43.97
N ALA A 26 21.80 54.48 -44.61
CA ALA A 26 21.56 53.07 -44.41
C ALA A 26 21.84 52.80 -42.92
N ALA A 27 20.81 52.91 -42.09
CA ALA A 27 20.81 52.27 -40.78
C ALA A 27 20.90 50.77 -41.04
N GLU A 28 22.13 50.27 -41.15
CA GLU A 28 22.38 48.87 -40.87
C GLU A 28 21.91 48.65 -39.43
N ASP A 29 20.80 47.93 -39.25
CA ASP A 29 20.43 47.25 -38.00
C ASP A 29 21.44 46.13 -37.69
N GLY A 30 22.73 46.48 -37.71
CA GLY A 30 23.84 45.64 -37.32
C GLY A 30 23.93 45.66 -35.81
N VAL A 31 23.24 44.73 -35.14
CA VAL A 31 23.45 44.41 -33.73
C VAL A 31 24.96 44.35 -33.48
N GLY A 32 25.50 45.36 -32.78
CA GLY A 32 26.94 45.57 -32.64
C GLY A 32 27.66 44.32 -32.13
N VAL A 33 28.91 44.13 -32.54
CA VAL A 33 29.72 42.95 -32.15
C VAL A 33 29.74 42.76 -30.62
N ASN A 34 29.67 43.85 -29.86
CA ASN A 34 29.60 43.85 -28.40
C ASN A 34 28.27 43.28 -27.85
N SER A 35 27.13 43.56 -28.48
CA SER A 35 25.84 43.00 -28.05
C SER A 35 25.70 41.53 -28.46
N ARG A 36 26.25 41.12 -29.60
CA ARG A 36 26.35 39.69 -29.97
C ARG A 36 27.23 38.90 -28.99
N SER A 37 28.37 39.48 -28.58
CA SER A 37 29.25 38.88 -27.57
C SER A 37 28.58 38.81 -26.20
N LEU A 38 27.86 39.85 -25.77
CA LEU A 38 27.14 39.88 -24.50
C LEU A 38 26.05 38.79 -24.46
N VAL A 39 25.24 38.68 -25.51
CA VAL A 39 24.21 37.63 -25.62
C VAL A 39 24.85 36.25 -25.58
N SER A 40 25.99 36.06 -26.24
CA SER A 40 26.72 34.78 -26.22
C SER A 40 27.24 34.43 -24.82
N VAL A 41 27.79 35.38 -24.08
CA VAL A 41 28.27 35.17 -22.70
C VAL A 41 27.10 34.85 -21.76
N VAL A 42 26.00 35.60 -21.87
CA VAL A 42 24.79 35.36 -21.07
C VAL A 42 24.21 33.97 -21.37
N LEU A 43 24.16 33.58 -22.65
CA LEU A 43 23.73 32.24 -23.05
C LEU A 43 24.63 31.14 -22.46
N VAL A 44 25.95 31.31 -22.52
CA VAL A 44 26.89 30.35 -21.92
C VAL A 44 26.70 30.25 -20.40
N LEU A 45 26.50 31.38 -19.70
CA LEU A 45 26.20 31.38 -18.26
C LEU A 45 24.89 30.64 -17.94
N PHE A 46 23.84 30.84 -18.73
CA PHE A 46 22.58 30.09 -18.59
C PHE A 46 22.78 28.59 -18.82
N LEU A 47 23.58 28.19 -19.81
CA LEU A 47 23.90 26.78 -20.06
C LEU A 47 24.69 26.17 -18.90
N LEU A 48 25.66 26.89 -18.33
CA LEU A 48 26.39 26.43 -17.15
C LEU A 48 25.48 26.30 -15.92
N MET A 49 24.62 27.29 -15.68
CA MET A 49 23.62 27.24 -14.62
C MET A 49 22.65 26.07 -14.82
N PHE A 50 22.25 25.79 -16.07
CA PHE A 50 21.42 24.64 -16.39
C PHE A 50 22.11 23.32 -16.06
N VAL A 51 23.39 23.15 -16.38
CA VAL A 51 24.16 21.94 -16.03
C VAL A 51 24.25 21.76 -14.51
N VAL A 52 24.53 22.83 -13.76
CA VAL A 52 24.58 22.78 -12.29
C VAL A 52 23.21 22.44 -11.71
N HIS A 53 22.14 23.08 -12.20
CA HIS A 53 20.77 22.81 -11.79
C HIS A 53 20.37 21.35 -12.08
N ALA A 54 20.58 20.87 -13.31
CA ALA A 54 20.26 19.51 -13.71
C ALA A 54 21.02 18.48 -12.87
N THR A 55 22.31 18.72 -12.60
CA THR A 55 23.12 17.84 -11.75
C THR A 55 22.62 17.82 -10.31
N TYR A 56 22.33 18.98 -9.73
CA TYR A 56 21.82 19.12 -8.37
C TYR A 56 20.45 18.46 -8.20
N VAL A 57 19.52 18.70 -9.13
CA VAL A 57 18.16 18.13 -9.08
C VAL A 57 18.23 16.61 -9.29
N THR A 58 19.04 16.14 -10.23
CA THR A 58 19.23 14.69 -10.44
C THR A 58 19.76 14.00 -9.20
N SER A 59 20.78 14.57 -8.56
CA SER A 59 21.41 13.99 -7.37
C SER A 59 20.57 14.02 -6.09
N ASN A 60 19.65 14.99 -5.95
CA ASN A 60 18.89 15.17 -4.71
C ASN A 60 17.43 14.74 -4.79
N ALA A 61 16.81 14.84 -5.97
CA ALA A 61 15.38 14.57 -6.14
C ALA A 61 15.10 13.25 -6.86
N TYR A 62 15.85 12.94 -7.93
CA TYR A 62 15.54 11.77 -8.78
C TYR A 62 16.30 10.50 -8.39
N SER A 63 17.52 10.62 -7.86
CA SER A 63 18.31 9.46 -7.43
C SER A 63 17.94 8.96 -6.03
N HIS A 64 16.67 8.55 -5.86
CA HIS A 64 16.17 7.95 -4.61
C HIS A 64 15.51 6.59 -4.89
N PRO A 65 16.08 5.47 -4.38
CA PRO A 65 15.49 4.14 -4.61
C PRO A 65 14.15 4.00 -3.85
N SER A 66 13.16 3.35 -4.46
CA SER A 66 11.84 3.11 -3.85
C SER A 66 11.73 1.74 -3.16
N VAL A 67 12.63 0.82 -3.44
CA VAL A 67 12.67 -0.53 -2.84
C VAL A 67 13.34 -0.52 -1.47
N VAL A 68 14.35 0.34 -1.30
CA VAL A 68 15.14 0.46 -0.07
C VAL A 68 14.92 1.85 0.47
N LEU A 69 14.36 1.96 1.67
CA LEU A 69 14.07 3.25 2.27
C LEU A 69 15.32 3.76 2.99
N GLN A 70 15.59 5.06 2.82
CA GLN A 70 16.70 5.73 3.49
C GLN A 70 16.13 6.72 4.50
N SER A 71 16.55 6.59 5.75
CA SER A 71 16.27 7.55 6.81
C SER A 71 17.59 8.12 7.34
N SER A 72 17.60 9.38 7.74
CA SER A 72 18.76 10.01 8.37
C SER A 72 18.51 10.16 9.86
N ASN A 73 19.44 9.69 10.68
CA ASN A 73 19.39 9.92 12.12
C ASN A 73 19.71 11.40 12.45
N SER A 74 19.41 11.83 13.67
CA SER A 74 19.70 13.21 14.14
C SER A 74 21.18 13.62 13.99
N HIS A 75 22.07 12.63 13.95
CA HIS A 75 23.52 12.82 13.79
C HIS A 75 23.99 12.82 12.32
N GLY A 76 23.09 12.70 11.35
CA GLY A 76 23.41 12.67 9.91
C GLY A 76 23.76 11.28 9.35
N ASP A 77 23.83 10.26 10.20
CA ASP A 77 24.05 8.88 9.76
C ASP A 77 22.86 8.37 8.94
N ARG A 78 23.16 7.70 7.82
CA ARG A 78 22.17 7.08 6.94
C ARG A 78 21.81 5.70 7.46
N ILE A 79 20.56 5.53 7.88
CA ILE A 79 19.94 4.26 8.22
C ILE A 79 19.20 3.76 6.99
N ILE A 80 19.51 2.53 6.59
CA ILE A 80 18.91 1.87 5.44
C ILE A 80 17.91 0.85 5.97
N MET A 81 16.64 1.01 5.58
CA MET A 81 15.55 0.10 5.94
C MET A 81 15.18 -0.72 4.71
N ASP A 82 15.26 -2.04 4.83
CA ASP A 82 15.15 -2.98 3.72
C ASP A 82 14.02 -4.00 3.88
N ASP A 83 12.96 -3.57 4.56
CA ASP A 83 11.82 -4.41 4.91
C ASP A 83 11.11 -5.02 3.69
N PHE A 84 11.09 -4.32 2.54
CA PHE A 84 10.49 -4.84 1.31
C PHE A 84 11.19 -6.11 0.81
N ARG A 85 12.53 -6.06 0.64
CA ARG A 85 13.29 -7.21 0.16
C ARG A 85 13.26 -8.35 1.17
N GLU A 86 13.36 -8.02 2.46
CA GLU A 86 13.23 -8.98 3.56
C GLU A 86 11.90 -9.75 3.48
N ALA A 87 10.77 -9.05 3.42
CA ALA A 87 9.45 -9.68 3.39
C ALA A 87 9.19 -10.46 2.08
N TYR A 88 9.62 -9.93 0.93
CA TYR A 88 9.51 -10.63 -0.35
C TYR A 88 10.40 -11.88 -0.40
N HIS A 89 11.60 -11.83 0.17
CA HIS A 89 12.47 -13.00 0.31
C HIS A 89 11.86 -14.03 1.26
N TRP A 90 11.24 -13.61 2.37
CA TRP A 90 10.53 -14.52 3.25
C TRP A 90 9.40 -15.24 2.52
N LEU A 91 8.59 -14.52 1.72
CA LEU A 91 7.54 -15.11 0.88
C LEU A 91 8.12 -16.17 -0.07
N ARG A 92 9.25 -15.87 -0.70
CA ARG A 92 9.90 -16.76 -1.68
C ARG A 92 10.40 -18.07 -1.08
N GLU A 93 10.95 -18.03 0.12
CA GLU A 93 11.60 -19.20 0.73
C GLU A 93 10.68 -19.99 1.68
N ASN A 94 9.63 -19.37 2.23
CA ASN A 94 8.81 -19.96 3.30
C ASN A 94 7.36 -20.26 2.89
N THR A 95 6.97 -20.00 1.65
CA THR A 95 5.62 -20.33 1.15
C THR A 95 5.69 -21.36 0.02
N ALA A 96 4.59 -22.05 -0.26
CA ALA A 96 4.50 -22.96 -1.39
C ALA A 96 4.68 -22.20 -2.73
N ASP A 97 5.22 -22.86 -3.75
CA ASP A 97 5.50 -22.23 -5.05
C ASP A 97 4.21 -21.78 -5.77
N ASP A 98 3.09 -22.46 -5.51
CA ASP A 98 1.76 -22.15 -6.03
C ASP A 98 0.94 -21.22 -5.12
N ALA A 99 1.54 -20.71 -4.04
CA ALA A 99 0.84 -19.82 -3.11
C ALA A 99 0.37 -18.53 -3.80
N ARG A 100 -0.90 -18.18 -3.57
CA ARG A 100 -1.53 -16.99 -4.12
C ARG A 100 -1.54 -15.84 -3.11
N ILE A 101 -0.93 -14.73 -3.50
CA ILE A 101 -0.77 -13.54 -2.67
C ILE A 101 -1.76 -12.46 -3.11
N MET A 102 -2.62 -12.03 -2.18
CA MET A 102 -3.47 -10.87 -2.35
C MET A 102 -2.79 -9.63 -1.80
N SER A 103 -2.63 -8.60 -2.64
CA SER A 103 -2.08 -7.29 -2.27
C SER A 103 -2.81 -6.20 -3.05
N TRP A 104 -2.55 -4.94 -2.73
CA TRP A 104 -2.93 -3.85 -3.62
C TRP A 104 -2.15 -3.92 -4.95
N TRP A 105 -2.72 -3.38 -6.03
CA TRP A 105 -2.22 -3.55 -7.39
C TRP A 105 -0.86 -2.90 -7.63
N ASP A 106 -0.53 -1.82 -6.91
CA ASP A 106 0.77 -1.12 -6.98
C ASP A 106 1.97 -2.08 -6.84
N TYR A 107 1.81 -3.12 -6.01
CA TYR A 107 2.89 -4.02 -5.61
C TYR A 107 2.97 -5.31 -6.43
N GLY A 108 2.03 -5.55 -7.35
CA GLY A 108 1.91 -6.82 -8.06
C GLY A 108 3.20 -7.21 -8.79
N TYR A 109 3.82 -6.29 -9.54
CA TYR A 109 5.09 -6.54 -10.22
C TYR A 109 6.26 -6.78 -9.26
N GLN A 110 6.28 -6.11 -8.10
CA GLN A 110 7.35 -6.30 -7.11
C GLN A 110 7.27 -7.68 -6.48
N ILE A 111 6.07 -8.13 -6.11
CA ILE A 111 5.83 -9.46 -5.55
C ILE A 111 6.16 -10.53 -6.59
N ALA A 112 5.66 -10.40 -7.82
CA ALA A 112 5.95 -11.36 -8.88
C ALA A 112 7.46 -11.43 -9.21
N GLY A 113 8.16 -10.29 -9.26
CA GLY A 113 9.58 -10.24 -9.60
C GLY A 113 10.51 -10.68 -8.46
N MET A 114 10.28 -10.23 -7.23
CA MET A 114 11.18 -10.49 -6.10
C MET A 114 10.79 -11.74 -5.31
N ALA A 115 9.49 -11.88 -4.97
CA ALA A 115 8.99 -13.01 -4.21
C ALA A 115 8.76 -14.26 -5.09
N ASN A 116 8.66 -14.10 -6.41
CA ASN A 116 8.37 -15.18 -7.36
C ASN A 116 7.13 -15.99 -6.94
N ARG A 117 6.02 -15.27 -6.73
CA ARG A 117 4.72 -15.84 -6.34
C ARG A 117 3.58 -15.28 -7.18
N THR A 118 2.49 -16.04 -7.23
CA THR A 118 1.29 -15.66 -7.99
C THR A 118 0.55 -14.54 -7.29
N THR A 119 0.33 -13.42 -8.00
CA THR A 119 -0.44 -12.26 -7.52
C THR A 119 -1.80 -12.22 -8.19
N LEU A 120 -2.84 -11.82 -7.45
CA LEU A 120 -4.20 -11.72 -8.00
C LEU A 120 -4.38 -10.49 -8.90
N VAL A 121 -3.87 -9.34 -8.46
CA VAL A 121 -3.97 -8.07 -9.18
C VAL A 121 -2.58 -7.51 -9.44
N ASP A 122 -2.43 -6.82 -10.56
CA ASP A 122 -1.15 -6.27 -11.02
C ASP A 122 -1.26 -4.80 -11.45
N ASN A 123 -0.10 -4.22 -11.73
CA ASN A 123 0.04 -2.81 -12.07
C ASN A 123 -0.31 -2.53 -13.56
N ASN A 124 -0.76 -3.53 -14.33
CA ASN A 124 -1.25 -3.32 -15.69
C ASN A 124 -2.69 -2.81 -15.70
N THR A 125 -3.48 -3.11 -14.65
CA THR A 125 -4.82 -2.55 -14.43
C THR A 125 -5.85 -2.74 -15.56
N TRP A 126 -5.72 -3.81 -16.35
CA TRP A 126 -6.59 -4.03 -17.52
C TRP A 126 -8.00 -4.54 -17.14
N ASN A 127 -8.19 -5.11 -15.95
CA ASN A 127 -9.47 -5.62 -15.46
C ASN A 127 -9.88 -4.92 -14.15
N ASN A 128 -10.67 -3.85 -14.27
CA ASN A 128 -11.09 -3.04 -13.13
C ASN A 128 -12.01 -3.78 -12.15
N SER A 129 -12.90 -4.66 -12.63
CA SER A 129 -13.79 -5.41 -11.75
C SER A 129 -13.02 -6.36 -10.83
N HIS A 130 -11.89 -6.92 -11.29
CA HIS A 130 -11.04 -7.75 -10.43
C HIS A 130 -10.34 -6.92 -9.35
N ILE A 131 -9.88 -5.71 -9.68
CA ILE A 131 -9.31 -4.76 -8.70
C ILE A 131 -10.38 -4.33 -7.69
N ALA A 132 -11.61 -4.08 -8.15
CA ALA A 132 -12.73 -3.73 -7.28
C ALA A 132 -13.08 -4.85 -6.31
N LEU A 133 -12.96 -6.12 -6.71
CA LEU A 133 -13.16 -7.26 -5.81
C LEU A 133 -12.09 -7.33 -4.71
N VAL A 134 -10.82 -7.08 -5.04
CA VAL A 134 -9.75 -6.96 -4.04
C VAL A 134 -9.98 -5.74 -3.13
N GLY A 135 -10.35 -4.59 -3.70
CA GLY A 135 -10.70 -3.38 -2.93
C GLY A 135 -11.88 -3.61 -1.99
N LYS A 136 -12.87 -4.38 -2.43
CA LYS A 136 -14.03 -4.80 -1.63
C LYS A 136 -13.61 -5.72 -0.49
N ALA A 137 -12.74 -6.70 -0.74
CA ALA A 137 -12.21 -7.57 0.31
C ALA A 137 -11.43 -6.77 1.36
N MET A 138 -10.58 -5.82 0.94
CA MET A 138 -9.77 -5.00 1.86
C MET A 138 -10.61 -4.01 2.68
N SER A 139 -11.73 -3.52 2.13
CA SER A 139 -12.59 -2.52 2.76
C SER A 139 -13.78 -3.10 3.55
N SER A 140 -14.09 -4.38 3.37
CA SER A 140 -15.18 -5.07 4.09
C SER A 140 -14.77 -5.55 5.49
N ASN A 141 -15.74 -6.04 6.27
CA ASN A 141 -15.44 -6.74 7.53
C ASN A 141 -14.74 -8.09 7.26
N GLU A 142 -14.14 -8.66 8.31
CA GLU A 142 -13.33 -9.89 8.15
C GLU A 142 -14.12 -11.08 7.60
N SER A 143 -15.40 -11.24 7.96
CA SER A 143 -16.22 -12.38 7.49
C SER A 143 -16.56 -12.28 6.00
N ALA A 144 -17.03 -11.11 5.53
CA ALA A 144 -17.32 -10.92 4.10
C ALA A 144 -16.04 -10.94 3.26
N ALA A 145 -14.96 -10.36 3.78
CA ALA A 145 -13.66 -10.42 3.12
C ALA A 145 -13.13 -11.86 3.03
N TYR A 146 -13.38 -12.69 4.06
CA TYR A 146 -12.99 -14.10 4.05
C TYR A 146 -13.75 -14.91 2.99
N GLU A 147 -15.03 -14.64 2.77
CA GLU A 147 -15.77 -15.26 1.66
C GLU A 147 -15.13 -14.93 0.30
N ILE A 148 -14.81 -13.66 0.05
CA ILE A 148 -14.15 -13.23 -1.19
C ILE A 148 -12.75 -13.86 -1.33
N MET A 149 -11.96 -13.85 -0.26
CA MET A 149 -10.63 -14.49 -0.24
C MET A 149 -10.72 -15.99 -0.54
N ARG A 150 -11.78 -16.66 -0.11
CA ARG A 150 -12.02 -18.08 -0.38
C ARG A 150 -12.47 -18.32 -1.82
N GLU A 151 -13.30 -17.45 -2.39
CA GLU A 151 -13.71 -17.54 -3.81
C GLU A 151 -12.53 -17.33 -4.76
N LEU A 152 -11.58 -16.48 -4.38
CA LEU A 152 -10.35 -16.23 -5.13
C LEU A 152 -9.19 -17.17 -4.75
N ASP A 153 -9.46 -18.11 -3.83
CA ASP A 153 -8.50 -19.02 -3.21
C ASP A 153 -7.15 -18.35 -2.81
N VAL A 154 -7.24 -17.27 -2.05
CA VAL A 154 -6.08 -16.56 -1.51
C VAL A 154 -5.46 -17.36 -0.36
N ASP A 155 -4.14 -17.53 -0.38
CA ASP A 155 -3.39 -18.17 0.71
C ASP A 155 -2.79 -17.15 1.68
N TYR A 156 -2.25 -16.06 1.14
CA TYR A 156 -1.62 -15.00 1.91
C TYR A 156 -2.10 -13.62 1.48
N VAL A 157 -2.15 -12.69 2.44
CA VAL A 157 -2.48 -11.29 2.24
C VAL A 157 -1.30 -10.44 2.67
N LEU A 158 -0.84 -9.55 1.80
CA LEU A 158 0.23 -8.61 2.10
C LEU A 158 -0.34 -7.20 2.22
N VAL A 159 0.01 -6.53 3.32
CA VAL A 159 -0.30 -5.12 3.57
C VAL A 159 0.96 -4.35 3.95
N ILE A 160 1.06 -3.10 3.50
CA ILE A 160 2.12 -2.20 3.89
C ILE A 160 1.61 -1.22 4.94
N PHE A 161 2.33 -1.14 6.05
CA PHE A 161 1.98 -0.38 7.23
C PHE A 161 3.12 0.55 7.63
N GLY A 162 2.89 1.86 7.53
CA GLY A 162 3.94 2.85 7.77
C GLY A 162 3.97 3.41 9.20
N GLY A 163 3.06 3.02 10.08
CA GLY A 163 2.80 3.73 11.33
C GLY A 163 3.92 3.69 12.37
N VAL A 164 4.86 2.74 12.28
CA VAL A 164 6.04 2.67 13.17
C VAL A 164 7.12 3.69 12.77
N ILE A 165 7.46 3.73 11.49
CA ILE A 165 8.57 4.56 10.98
C ILE A 165 8.13 5.92 10.43
N GLY A 166 6.82 6.14 10.25
CA GLY A 166 6.30 7.36 9.62
C GLY A 166 6.31 7.30 8.10
N TYR A 167 6.19 6.11 7.50
CA TYR A 167 6.14 5.97 6.04
C TYR A 167 4.76 6.40 5.52
N SER A 168 4.73 7.39 4.62
CA SER A 168 3.49 7.96 4.09
C SER A 168 2.87 7.16 2.95
N GLY A 169 3.64 6.31 2.26
CA GLY A 169 3.18 5.51 1.13
C GLY A 169 2.46 4.21 1.50
N ASP A 170 1.91 4.13 2.71
CA ASP A 170 1.29 2.93 3.24
C ASP A 170 -0.17 2.72 2.76
N ASP A 171 -0.70 1.52 3.00
CA ASP A 171 -2.00 1.14 2.46
C ASP A 171 -3.17 1.84 3.15
N ILE A 172 -2.98 2.36 4.36
CA ILE A 172 -3.98 3.17 5.06
C ILE A 172 -4.16 4.53 4.37
N ASN A 173 -3.10 5.20 3.91
CA ASN A 173 -3.26 6.46 3.16
C ASN A 173 -3.89 6.24 1.78
N LYS A 174 -3.69 5.06 1.19
CA LYS A 174 -4.29 4.68 -0.10
C LYS A 174 -5.68 4.05 0.04
N PHE A 175 -6.12 3.78 1.26
CA PHE A 175 -7.33 3.01 1.53
C PHE A 175 -8.59 3.59 0.90
N LEU A 176 -8.74 4.92 0.90
CA LEU A 176 -9.92 5.57 0.34
C LEU A 176 -10.04 5.36 -1.19
N TRP A 177 -8.92 5.17 -1.90
CA TRP A 177 -8.95 4.75 -3.30
C TRP A 177 -9.48 3.33 -3.46
N MET A 178 -9.13 2.41 -2.54
CA MET A 178 -9.68 1.05 -2.53
C MET A 178 -11.19 1.07 -2.36
N VAL A 179 -11.69 1.90 -1.44
CA VAL A 179 -13.13 2.10 -1.18
C VAL A 179 -13.84 2.66 -2.41
N ARG A 180 -13.30 3.70 -3.04
CA ARG A 180 -13.91 4.33 -4.24
C ARG A 180 -13.99 3.37 -5.43
N ILE A 181 -12.95 2.60 -5.68
CA ILE A 181 -12.93 1.60 -6.76
C ILE A 181 -13.95 0.49 -6.46
N ALA A 182 -14.02 0.03 -5.20
CA ALA A 182 -15.00 -0.98 -4.79
C ALA A 182 -16.44 -0.46 -4.85
N GLU A 183 -16.71 0.79 -4.46
CA GLU A 183 -18.03 1.42 -4.54
C GLU A 183 -18.50 1.58 -6.00
N GLY A 184 -17.58 1.85 -6.93
CA GLY A 184 -17.91 1.98 -8.35
C GLY A 184 -18.56 0.73 -8.95
N GLU A 185 -18.09 -0.47 -8.56
CA GLU A 185 -18.63 -1.74 -9.04
C GLU A 185 -19.68 -2.35 -8.07
N HIS A 186 -19.55 -2.11 -6.76
CA HIS A 186 -20.40 -2.69 -5.71
C HIS A 186 -21.04 -1.62 -4.78
N PRO A 187 -21.85 -0.69 -5.30
CA PRO A 187 -22.36 0.48 -4.56
C PRO A 187 -23.38 0.13 -3.45
N LYS A 188 -23.93 -1.09 -3.47
CA LYS A 188 -24.89 -1.55 -2.46
C LYS A 188 -24.20 -2.00 -1.17
N GLU A 189 -22.95 -2.41 -1.26
CA GLU A 189 -22.21 -3.05 -0.17
C GLU A 189 -21.19 -2.09 0.45
N ILE A 190 -20.46 -1.36 -0.39
CA ILE A 190 -19.45 -0.39 0.02
C ILE A 190 -19.93 1.02 -0.34
N LYS A 191 -19.81 1.95 0.60
CA LYS A 191 -20.09 3.38 0.41
C LYS A 191 -19.01 4.22 1.07
N GLU A 192 -18.40 5.15 0.34
CA GLU A 192 -17.31 5.99 0.85
C GLU A 192 -17.71 6.76 2.11
N ALA A 193 -18.94 7.30 2.13
CA ALA A 193 -19.49 8.07 3.25
C ALA A 193 -19.41 7.34 4.60
N ASN A 194 -19.45 6.01 4.59
CA ASN A 194 -19.45 5.19 5.81
C ASN A 194 -18.08 5.10 6.49
N TYR A 195 -16.99 5.49 5.81
CA TYR A 195 -15.63 5.45 6.35
C TYR A 195 -15.17 6.79 6.95
N PHE A 196 -15.97 7.85 6.78
CA PHE A 196 -15.73 9.14 7.40
C PHE A 196 -16.34 9.22 8.80
N THR A 197 -15.80 10.13 9.61
CA THR A 197 -16.43 10.51 10.89
C THR A 197 -17.74 11.26 10.66
N GLU A 198 -18.52 11.48 11.72
CA GLU A 198 -19.71 12.34 11.66
C GLU A 198 -19.38 13.78 11.22
N SER A 199 -18.15 14.26 11.46
CA SER A 199 -17.63 15.54 10.97
C SER A 199 -17.19 15.53 9.51
N GLY A 200 -17.19 14.37 8.83
CA GLY A 200 -16.72 14.21 7.46
C GLY A 200 -15.20 14.08 7.30
N GLU A 201 -14.47 13.85 8.40
CA GLU A 201 -13.01 13.68 8.38
C GLU A 201 -12.62 12.22 8.19
N TYR A 202 -11.52 11.95 7.50
CA TYR A 202 -10.94 10.61 7.41
C TYR A 202 -10.01 10.38 8.59
N SER A 203 -10.35 9.44 9.48
CA SER A 203 -9.59 9.17 10.69
C SER A 203 -9.50 7.67 10.99
N VAL A 204 -8.40 7.28 11.63
CA VAL A 204 -8.14 5.95 12.22
C VAL A 204 -8.12 5.98 13.76
N GLY A 205 -8.42 7.15 14.33
CA GLY A 205 -8.42 7.43 15.76
C GLY A 205 -9.71 6.99 16.46
N ALA A 206 -9.91 7.42 17.70
CA ALA A 206 -11.08 7.07 18.49
C ALA A 206 -12.40 7.60 17.90
N GLN A 207 -12.32 8.66 17.09
CA GLN A 207 -13.44 9.28 16.39
C GLN A 207 -13.80 8.61 15.06
N ALA A 208 -12.99 7.64 14.61
CA ALA A 208 -13.23 6.92 13.35
C ALA A 208 -14.57 6.17 13.38
N SER A 209 -15.19 5.98 12.21
CA SER A 209 -16.44 5.23 12.14
C SER A 209 -16.25 3.77 12.55
N ASP A 210 -17.31 3.15 13.09
CA ASP A 210 -17.30 1.72 13.43
C ASP A 210 -16.98 0.84 12.21
N ILE A 211 -17.36 1.28 11.01
CA ILE A 211 -17.07 0.57 9.76
C ILE A 211 -15.57 0.64 9.46
N MET A 212 -14.92 1.78 9.65
CA MET A 212 -13.46 1.91 9.51
C MET A 212 -12.71 1.07 10.54
N LEU A 213 -13.13 1.10 11.81
CA LEU A 213 -12.48 0.35 12.90
C LEU A 213 -12.65 -1.18 12.81
N ASN A 214 -13.64 -1.65 12.04
CA ASN A 214 -13.93 -3.07 11.84
C ASN A 214 -13.58 -3.58 10.43
N CYS A 215 -13.08 -2.73 9.54
CA CYS A 215 -12.67 -3.15 8.20
C CYS A 215 -11.41 -4.03 8.26
N LEU A 216 -11.25 -4.92 7.28
CA LEU A 216 -10.14 -5.85 7.22
C LEU A 216 -8.79 -5.11 7.16
N MET A 217 -8.68 -4.07 6.34
CA MET A 217 -7.44 -3.27 6.22
C MET A 217 -7.00 -2.66 7.56
N TYR A 218 -7.92 -2.07 8.32
CA TYR A 218 -7.63 -1.53 9.66
C TYR A 218 -7.16 -2.63 10.61
N LYS A 219 -7.88 -3.76 10.63
CA LYS A 219 -7.56 -4.89 11.50
C LYS A 219 -6.20 -5.49 11.18
N MET A 220 -5.85 -5.64 9.90
CA MET A 220 -4.55 -6.15 9.44
C MET A 220 -3.42 -5.16 9.70
N SER A 221 -3.62 -3.87 9.46
CA SER A 221 -2.54 -2.88 9.64
C SER A 221 -2.20 -2.70 11.12
N TYR A 222 -3.21 -2.60 12.00
CA TYR A 222 -3.04 -2.30 13.42
C TYR A 222 -3.05 -3.51 14.35
N TYR A 223 -3.03 -4.75 13.83
CA TYR A 223 -2.99 -5.95 14.67
C TYR A 223 -1.79 -5.91 15.63
N ARG A 224 -2.06 -6.02 16.94
CA ARG A 224 -1.06 -5.93 18.03
C ARG A 224 -0.22 -4.64 18.06
N PHE A 225 -0.61 -3.60 17.33
CA PHE A 225 0.11 -2.33 17.30
C PHE A 225 0.09 -1.59 18.64
N ALA A 226 -1.00 -1.73 19.41
CA ALA A 226 -1.08 -1.15 20.75
C ALA A 226 -0.13 -1.78 21.78
N GLU A 227 0.40 -2.98 21.52
CA GLU A 227 1.38 -3.63 22.40
C GLU A 227 2.78 -3.01 22.23
N VAL A 228 3.00 -2.31 21.11
CA VAL A 228 4.29 -1.70 20.78
C VAL A 228 4.35 -0.31 21.38
N ARG A 229 5.24 -0.15 22.36
CA ARG A 229 5.49 1.15 23.00
C ARG A 229 6.53 1.93 22.20
N MET A 230 6.05 2.73 21.26
CA MET A 230 6.88 3.59 20.40
C MET A 230 7.06 4.99 21.01
N GLY A 231 7.91 5.13 22.03
CA GLY A 231 8.24 6.43 22.64
C GLY A 231 7.05 7.15 23.33
N TYR A 232 7.35 8.24 24.04
CA TYR A 232 6.41 9.12 24.76
C TYR A 232 5.14 8.45 25.35
N ASN A 233 5.27 7.40 26.17
CA ASN A 233 4.21 6.86 27.06
C ASN A 233 2.79 6.67 26.44
N GLN A 234 2.65 6.54 25.12
CA GLN A 234 1.36 6.40 24.45
C GLN A 234 1.30 5.04 23.73
N ASP A 235 0.46 4.15 24.26
CA ASP A 235 0.22 2.85 23.64
C ASP A 235 -0.56 3.02 22.32
N GLY A 236 0.03 2.59 21.20
CA GLY A 236 -0.61 2.60 19.88
C GLY A 236 -0.59 3.96 19.14
N PHE A 237 0.48 4.74 19.28
CA PHE A 237 0.65 5.99 18.55
C PHE A 237 1.13 5.75 17.10
N ASP A 238 0.35 6.20 16.11
CA ASP A 238 0.73 6.12 14.70
C ASP A 238 1.54 7.37 14.29
N ARG A 239 2.80 7.17 13.91
CA ARG A 239 3.72 8.27 13.54
C ARG A 239 3.37 8.92 12.20
N THR A 240 2.76 8.19 11.28
CA THR A 240 2.39 8.74 9.96
C THR A 240 1.19 9.69 10.09
N ARG A 241 0.22 9.36 10.95
CA ARG A 241 -0.97 10.21 11.19
C ARG A 241 -0.81 11.21 12.34
N GLY A 242 0.10 10.95 13.27
CA GLY A 242 0.37 11.83 14.41
C GLY A 242 -0.66 11.74 15.55
N TYR A 243 -1.40 10.63 15.68
CA TYR A 243 -2.33 10.41 16.79
C TYR A 243 -2.48 8.94 17.17
N VAL A 244 -3.12 8.68 18.32
CA VAL A 244 -3.36 7.33 18.86
C VAL A 244 -4.53 6.65 18.14
N ILE A 245 -4.36 5.36 17.84
CA ILE A 245 -5.39 4.55 17.17
C ILE A 245 -6.67 4.41 18.01
N GLY A 246 -7.81 4.30 17.33
CA GLY A 246 -9.12 4.14 17.99
C GLY A 246 -9.30 2.79 18.70
N LYS A 247 -9.01 1.68 18.01
CA LYS A 247 -9.22 0.33 18.53
C LYS A 247 -7.90 -0.37 18.81
N LYS A 248 -7.54 -0.42 20.10
CA LYS A 248 -6.25 -0.98 20.57
C LYS A 248 -6.18 -2.51 20.52
N HIS A 249 -7.26 -3.19 20.91
CA HIS A 249 -7.30 -4.64 20.97
C HIS A 249 -8.07 -5.19 19.77
N ILE A 250 -7.32 -5.80 18.85
CA ILE A 250 -7.83 -6.36 17.59
C ILE A 250 -7.62 -7.87 17.62
N THR A 251 -8.69 -8.61 17.34
CA THR A 251 -8.66 -10.06 17.19
C THR A 251 -8.96 -10.43 15.74
N LEU A 252 -8.18 -11.36 15.19
CA LEU A 252 -8.35 -11.91 13.85
C LEU A 252 -8.89 -13.33 13.96
N GLU A 253 -10.02 -13.59 13.33
CA GLU A 253 -10.74 -14.87 13.38
C GLU A 253 -10.33 -15.79 12.24
N HIS A 254 -10.41 -15.29 11.00
CA HIS A 254 -10.22 -16.02 9.75
C HIS A 254 -8.82 -15.87 9.16
N ILE A 255 -8.03 -14.91 9.62
CA ILE A 255 -6.63 -14.73 9.22
C ILE A 255 -5.70 -14.80 10.44
N GLU A 256 -4.44 -15.13 10.21
CA GLU A 256 -3.38 -15.14 11.22
C GLU A 256 -2.12 -14.44 10.72
N GLU A 257 -1.40 -13.79 11.62
CA GLU A 257 -0.11 -13.15 11.30
C GLU A 257 0.92 -14.24 10.97
N ALA A 258 1.47 -14.20 9.76
CA ALA A 258 2.48 -15.15 9.30
C ALA A 258 3.89 -14.56 9.36
N TYR A 259 4.03 -13.29 8.99
CA TYR A 259 5.28 -12.54 9.04
C TYR A 259 5.03 -11.05 9.23
N THR A 260 5.90 -10.37 9.97
CA THR A 260 5.96 -8.91 10.07
C THR A 260 7.43 -8.53 10.02
N SER A 261 7.80 -7.59 9.15
CA SER A 261 9.19 -7.16 8.95
C SER A 261 9.78 -6.44 10.18
N GLU A 262 11.09 -6.26 10.22
CA GLU A 262 11.81 -5.64 11.34
C GLU A 262 11.19 -4.30 11.80
N ASN A 263 10.95 -3.39 10.85
CA ASN A 263 10.39 -2.06 11.12
C ASN A 263 8.86 -2.02 10.99
N TRP A 264 8.21 -3.18 10.90
CA TRP A 264 6.77 -3.34 10.72
C TRP A 264 6.21 -2.69 9.44
N LEU A 265 7.07 -2.49 8.44
CA LEU A 265 6.69 -1.86 7.19
C LEU A 265 5.84 -2.79 6.32
N VAL A 266 6.18 -4.07 6.27
CA VAL A 266 5.46 -5.09 5.50
C VAL A 266 4.91 -6.14 6.45
N ARG A 267 3.60 -6.40 6.35
CA ARG A 267 2.91 -7.42 7.15
C ARG A 267 2.25 -8.43 6.22
N ILE A 268 2.46 -9.71 6.53
CA ILE A 268 1.94 -10.82 5.75
C ILE A 268 1.06 -11.66 6.68
N TYR A 269 -0.18 -11.82 6.25
CA TYR A 269 -1.19 -12.62 6.91
C TYR A 269 -1.46 -13.89 6.10
N LYS A 270 -1.71 -14.99 6.80
CA LYS A 270 -2.14 -16.25 6.20
C LYS A 270 -3.64 -16.41 6.39
N VAL A 271 -4.33 -16.79 5.32
CA VAL A 271 -5.75 -17.10 5.35
C VAL A 271 -5.93 -18.49 5.95
N LYS A 272 -6.72 -18.60 7.02
CA LYS A 272 -6.97 -19.89 7.67
C LYS A 272 -7.86 -20.76 6.78
N LYS A 273 -7.65 -22.07 6.88
CA LYS A 273 -8.57 -23.03 6.28
C LYS A 273 -9.89 -23.05 7.07
N PRO A 274 -11.02 -23.37 6.42
CA PRO A 274 -12.29 -23.51 7.13
C PRO A 274 -12.18 -24.50 8.29
N GLU A 275 -12.86 -24.22 9.39
CA GLU A 275 -12.87 -25.11 10.54
C GLU A 275 -13.39 -26.49 10.12
N ASN A 276 -12.67 -27.54 10.52
CA ASN A 276 -13.04 -28.92 10.20
C ASN A 276 -14.40 -29.33 10.80
N ARG A 277 -14.91 -28.58 11.79
CA ARG A 277 -16.22 -28.81 12.42
C ARG A 277 -16.88 -27.47 12.76
N PRO A 278 -18.18 -27.31 12.52
CA PRO A 278 -18.88 -26.10 12.94
C PRO A 278 -18.92 -26.01 14.46
N THR A 279 -18.38 -24.92 15.00
CA THR A 279 -18.40 -24.63 16.43
C THR A 279 -19.65 -23.83 16.80
N ILE A 280 -20.62 -24.47 17.48
CA ILE A 280 -21.81 -23.77 17.96
C ILE A 280 -21.42 -22.87 19.14
N LYS A 281 -21.66 -21.57 19.02
CA LYS A 281 -21.40 -20.58 20.07
C LYS A 281 -22.16 -20.98 21.33
N LYS A 282 -21.55 -20.79 22.50
CA LYS A 282 -22.14 -21.23 23.79
C LYS A 282 -23.56 -20.70 24.00
N ASN A 283 -23.84 -19.51 23.49
CA ASN A 283 -25.13 -18.83 23.62
C ASN A 283 -26.23 -19.44 22.73
N GLU A 284 -25.84 -20.13 21.65
CA GLU A 284 -26.74 -20.79 20.70
C GLU A 284 -27.00 -22.27 21.06
N ARG A 285 -26.37 -22.77 22.13
CA ARG A 285 -26.54 -24.16 22.56
C ARG A 285 -27.86 -24.34 23.30
N GLN A 286 -28.75 -25.14 22.73
CA GLN A 286 -30.00 -25.56 23.39
C GLN A 286 -29.74 -26.46 24.61
N VAL A 287 -28.70 -27.30 24.56
CA VAL A 287 -28.31 -28.18 25.67
C VAL A 287 -27.12 -27.57 26.42
N ARG A 288 -27.38 -27.06 27.62
CA ARG A 288 -26.34 -26.56 28.53
C ARG A 288 -25.74 -27.73 29.30
N VAL A 289 -24.59 -28.22 28.84
CA VAL A 289 -23.81 -29.21 29.59
C VAL A 289 -22.94 -28.47 30.61
N ASP A 290 -23.24 -28.64 31.90
CA ASP A 290 -22.35 -28.19 32.97
C ASP A 290 -21.10 -29.07 33.01
N THR A 291 -20.07 -28.66 32.26
CA THR A 291 -18.75 -29.27 32.33
C THR A 291 -18.10 -28.92 33.67
N LYS A 292 -18.28 -29.78 34.68
CA LYS A 292 -17.44 -29.74 35.89
C LYS A 292 -16.00 -30.11 35.49
N LYS A 293 -15.10 -29.13 35.47
CA LYS A 293 -13.66 -29.38 35.27
C LYS A 293 -13.13 -30.14 36.48
N VAL A 294 -12.69 -31.38 36.28
CA VAL A 294 -11.93 -32.12 37.30
C VAL A 294 -10.54 -31.48 37.40
N THR A 295 -10.15 -31.09 38.61
CA THR A 295 -8.86 -30.46 38.92
C THR A 295 -7.70 -31.35 38.47
N LYS A 296 -6.77 -30.78 37.69
CA LYS A 296 -5.51 -31.42 37.29
C LYS A 296 -4.57 -31.53 38.50
N GLY A 297 -4.85 -32.46 39.42
CA GLY A 297 -3.88 -32.91 40.42
C GLY A 297 -2.98 -34.03 39.87
N LYS A 298 -1.96 -34.46 40.66
CA LYS A 298 -1.05 -35.57 40.30
C LYS A 298 -1.79 -36.87 39.90
N ASN A 299 -3.02 -37.07 40.38
CA ASN A 299 -3.90 -38.15 39.96
C ASN A 299 -4.88 -37.69 38.88
N LYS A 300 -4.53 -37.91 37.61
CA LYS A 300 -5.37 -37.68 36.41
C LYS A 300 -6.53 -38.70 36.29
N ARG A 301 -7.24 -39.02 37.37
CA ARG A 301 -8.39 -39.93 37.32
C ARG A 301 -9.65 -39.13 36.99
N GLY A 302 -10.29 -39.47 35.88
CA GLY A 302 -11.59 -38.91 35.50
C GLY A 302 -12.69 -39.29 36.48
N VAL A 303 -13.71 -38.43 36.61
CA VAL A 303 -14.89 -38.69 37.44
C VAL A 303 -16.01 -39.18 36.54
N LEU A 304 -16.49 -40.40 36.80
CA LEU A 304 -17.70 -40.95 36.19
C LEU A 304 -18.87 -40.70 37.16
N ARG A 305 -19.97 -40.12 36.68
CA ARG A 305 -21.16 -39.83 37.53
C ARG A 305 -21.75 -41.10 38.17
N ASN A 306 -21.68 -42.24 37.48
CA ASN A 306 -22.20 -43.53 37.95
C ASN A 306 -21.10 -44.60 37.95
N ARG A 307 -20.03 -44.41 38.72
CA ARG A 307 -18.99 -45.43 38.84
C ARG A 307 -19.50 -46.58 39.74
N PRO A 308 -19.63 -47.82 39.26
CA PRO A 308 -19.98 -48.94 40.12
C PRO A 308 -18.89 -49.16 41.17
N VAL A 309 -19.29 -49.34 42.43
CA VAL A 309 -18.37 -49.62 43.53
C VAL A 309 -17.85 -51.05 43.36
N VAL A 310 -16.54 -51.19 43.13
CA VAL A 310 -15.90 -52.51 43.04
C VAL A 310 -15.78 -53.07 44.45
N VAL A 311 -16.68 -53.98 44.82
CA VAL A 311 -16.56 -54.76 46.06
C VAL A 311 -15.56 -55.88 45.80
N LYS A 312 -14.38 -55.82 46.43
CA LYS A 312 -13.42 -56.94 46.38
C LYS A 312 -13.94 -58.05 47.29
N GLY A 313 -14.21 -59.22 46.71
CA GLY A 313 -14.60 -60.39 47.48
C GLY A 313 -13.49 -60.80 48.47
N THR A 314 -13.87 -61.01 49.73
CA THR A 314 -13.02 -61.61 50.76
C THR A 314 -12.95 -63.12 50.52
N LYS A 315 -11.74 -63.65 50.38
CA LYS A 315 -11.50 -65.09 50.32
C LYS A 315 -11.79 -65.66 51.70
N LEU A 316 -12.77 -66.56 51.84
CA LEU A 316 -12.97 -67.33 53.06
C LEU A 316 -11.70 -68.15 53.30
N SER A 317 -11.00 -67.88 54.41
CA SER A 317 -9.91 -68.74 54.87
C SER A 317 -10.52 -70.06 55.33
N ALA A 318 -10.17 -71.14 54.62
CA ALA A 318 -10.44 -72.51 55.03
C ALA A 318 -9.62 -72.87 56.28
#